data_AF-A0A5Y5NRI3-F1
#
_entry.id   AF-A0A5Y5NRI3-F1
#
_cell.length_a   1.000
_cell.length_b   1.000
_cell.length_c   1.000
_cell.angle_alpha   90.00
_cell.angle_beta   90.00
_cell.angle_gamma   90.00
#
_symmetry.space_group_name_H-M   'P 1'
#
loop_
_entity.id
_entity.type
_entity.pdbx_description
1 polymer ?
#
loop_
_entity_poly.entity_id
_entity_poly.type
_entity_poly.pdbx_seq_one_letter_code
_entity_poly.pdbx_strand_id
1 'polypeptide(L)' 'LRRGHCGLRRDIPQAEGIASDDRDTLWIVSEPNLFYRFTRMAAS' A
#
# COMPACT_ATOMS: atom_id res chain seq x y z
N LEU A 1 7.47 -5.56 2.32
CA LEU A 1 7.17 -5.71 0.88
C LEU A 1 8.26 -5.01 0.07
N ARG A 2 8.66 -5.56 -1.08
CA ARG A 2 9.82 -5.07 -1.86
C ARG A 2 9.40 -4.28 -3.10
N ARG A 3 10.21 -3.31 -3.50
CA ARG A 3 10.12 -2.56 -4.75
C ARG A 3 10.05 -3.52 -5.93
N GLY A 4 9.21 -3.20 -6.90
CA GLY A 4 8.96 -4.02 -8.09
C GLY A 4 7.90 -5.09 -7.90
N HIS A 5 7.63 -5.53 -6.67
CA HIS A 5 6.51 -6.45 -6.41
C HIS A 5 5.19 -5.70 -6.54
N CYS A 6 4.24 -6.25 -7.29
CA CYS A 6 2.91 -5.66 -7.50
C CYS A 6 2.96 -4.18 -7.94
N GLY A 7 3.98 -3.78 -8.70
CA GLY A 7 4.16 -2.38 -9.15
C GLY A 7 4.61 -1.40 -8.07
N LEU A 8 5.04 -1.87 -6.89
CA LEU A 8 5.56 -1.00 -5.83
C LEU A 8 6.78 -0.20 -6.30
N ARG A 9 6.66 1.14 -6.23
CA ARG A 9 7.74 2.07 -6.59
C ARG A 9 8.83 2.16 -5.52
N ARG A 10 8.53 1.75 -4.28
CA ARG A 10 9.43 1.76 -3.13
C ARG A 10 9.15 0.56 -2.23
N ASP A 11 10.12 0.20 -1.40
CA ASP A 11 9.92 -0.80 -0.35
C ASP A 11 8.91 -0.30 0.69
N ILE A 12 8.18 -1.24 1.28
CA ILE A 12 7.43 -1.06 2.53
C ILE A 12 8.13 -1.92 3.58
N PRO A 13 8.91 -1.34 4.50
CA PRO A 13 9.63 -2.10 5.52
C PRO A 13 8.63 -2.75 6.49
N GLN A 14 8.88 -3.97 6.95
CA GLN A 14 8.09 -4.63 8.02
C GLN A 14 6.57 -4.36 7.95
N ALA A 15 5.95 -4.72 6.82
CA ALA A 15 4.49 -4.59 6.67
C ALA A 15 3.79 -5.61 7.59
N GLU A 16 2.80 -5.16 8.37
CA GLU A 16 2.15 -5.97 9.39
C GLU A 16 0.65 -6.19 9.13
N GLY A 17 -0.01 -5.23 8.47
CA GLY A 17 -1.46 -5.27 8.26
C GLY A 17 -1.88 -4.64 6.95
N ILE A 18 -3.02 -5.11 6.44
CA ILE A 18 -3.62 -4.67 5.18
C ILE A 18 -5.14 -4.57 5.34
N ALA A 19 -5.74 -3.54 4.77
CA ALA A 19 -7.20 -3.34 4.75
C ALA A 19 -7.62 -2.67 3.44
N SER A 20 -8.87 -2.85 3.03
CA SER A 20 -9.46 -2.18 1.87
C SER A 20 -10.86 -1.67 2.16
N ASP A 21 -11.35 -0.70 1.38
CA ASP A 21 -12.73 -0.20 1.43
C ASP A 21 -13.52 -0.51 0.15
N ASP A 22 -14.76 -0.04 0.11
CA ASP A 22 -15.67 -0.09 -1.03
C ASP A 22 -15.36 0.95 -2.12
N ARG A 23 -14.30 1.73 -1.96
CA ARG A 23 -13.87 2.83 -2.85
C ARG A 23 -12.53 2.55 -3.53
N ASP A 24 -12.16 1.28 -3.71
CA ASP A 24 -10.89 0.87 -4.31
C ASP A 24 -9.65 1.47 -3.59
N THR A 25 -9.75 1.72 -2.28
CA THR A 25 -8.61 2.11 -1.45
C THR A 25 -8.00 0.89 -0.78
N LEU A 26 -6.68 0.79 -0.81
CA LEU A 26 -5.90 -0.18 -0.05
C LEU A 26 -5.01 0.53 0.96
N TRP A 27 -5.04 0.08 2.20
CA TRP A 27 -4.18 0.55 3.27
C TRP A 27 -3.22 -0.53 3.73
N ILE A 28 -1.99 -0.11 4.04
CA ILE A 28 -0.98 -0.99 4.62
C ILE A 28 -0.34 -0.26 5.81
N VAL A 29 -0.26 -0.96 6.95
CA VAL A 29 0.47 -0.52 8.15
C VAL A 29 1.81 -1.22 8.25
N SER A 30 2.82 -0.53 8.75
CA SER A 30 4.21 -0.98 8.72
C SER A 30 5.00 -0.37 9.87
N GLU A 31 5.95 -1.12 10.44
CA GLU A 31 6.83 -0.58 11.48
C GLU A 31 7.81 0.49 10.92
N PRO A 32 8.28 1.43 11.75
CA PRO A 32 7.94 1.61 13.18
C PRO A 32 6.61 2.33 13.42
N ASN A 33 6.04 3.01 12.41
CA ASN A 33 4.74 3.69 12.47
C ASN A 33 4.39 4.30 11.09
N LEU A 34 4.45 3.50 10.03
CA LEU A 34 4.21 3.92 8.66
C LEU A 34 2.81 3.51 8.21
N PHE A 35 2.14 4.45 7.52
CA PHE A 35 0.82 4.24 6.95
C PHE A 35 0.84 4.56 5.46
N TYR A 36 0.50 3.57 4.64
CA TYR A 36 0.46 3.68 3.19
C TYR A 36 -0.98 3.62 2.72
N ARG A 37 -1.35 4.54 1.83
CA ARG A 37 -2.64 4.55 1.14
C ARG A 37 -2.41 4.43 -0.36
N PHE A 38 -2.99 3.40 -0.96
CA PHE A 38 -3.05 3.23 -2.41
C PHE A 38 -4.48 3.50 -2.86
N THR A 39 -4.65 4.37 -3.83
CA THR A 39 -5.93 4.68 -4.44
C THR A 39 -5.85 4.36 -5.91
N ARG A 40 -6.93 3.80 -6.47
CA ARG A 40 -7.02 3.63 -7.92
C ARG A 40 -6.94 5.00 -8.61
N MET A 41 -6.02 5.13 -9.56
CA MET A 41 -6.02 6.27 -10.48
C MET A 41 -7.10 5.99 -11.52
N ALA A 42 -8.02 6.92 -11.74
CA ALA A 42 -8.95 6.83 -12.85
C ALA A 42 -8.14 6.75 -14.16
N ALA A 43 -8.42 5.74 -14.98
CA ALA A 43 -7.85 5.69 -16.32
C ALA A 43 -8.36 6.92 -17.09
N SER A 44 -7.44 7.70 -17.65
CA SER A 44 -7.76 8.79 -18.58
C SER A 44 -8.14 8.22 -19.93
#